data_AF-A0A8T0U7S6-F1
#
_entry.id   AF-A0A8T0U7S6-F1
#
_cell.length_a   1.000
_cell.length_b   1.000
_cell.length_c   1.000
_cell.angle_alpha   90.00
_cell.angle_beta   90.00
_cell.angle_gamma   90.00
#
_symmetry.space_group_name_H-M   'P 1'
#
loop_
_entity.id
_entity.type
_entity.pdbx_description
1 polymer ?
#
loop_
_entity_poly.entity_id
_entity_poly.type
_entity_poly.pdbx_seq_one_letter_code
_entity_poly.pdbx_strand_id
1 'polypeptide(L)'
;MVDIGTLSRIINAARAIQEAAEKVEQNQEDCEDMKGHVALVTTQLERLKNNGPLMMDTTVSPAVAAFDKILPEAQELVKECQVKRNIIHLLCTAGTLSKKLRRMNKRIMDRTMILMCAMIGRLECQRPTQEQVGHEQPPAAPDGDMSNQQPISIVNEIVGVADRIKETAKMVRRNKDKCLEIDERAGIVSAFLTQLENTDVIKDPALSAKLKKIVNTFQHAYELVTGCQEWKNLFMIWPGQLSKELHKVLDQMVLDLDGITEISIRYTKG
;
A
#
# COMPACT_ATOMS: atom_id res chain seq x y z
N MET A 1 5.32 4.59 22.95
CA MET A 1 6.68 4.01 22.83
C MET A 1 6.58 2.57 22.40
N VAL A 2 7.35 2.21 21.38
CA VAL A 2 7.54 0.84 20.89
C VAL A 2 8.62 0.17 21.74
N ASP A 3 8.34 -1.03 22.26
CA ASP A 3 9.35 -1.81 22.98
C ASP A 3 10.35 -2.46 21.98
N ILE A 4 11.66 -2.30 22.23
CA ILE A 4 12.73 -2.82 21.36
C ILE A 4 12.69 -4.35 21.28
N GLY A 5 12.36 -5.02 22.39
CA GLY A 5 12.25 -6.48 22.44
C GLY A 5 11.13 -6.99 21.54
N THR A 6 9.95 -6.37 21.66
CA THR A 6 8.77 -6.62 20.83
C THR A 6 9.05 -6.34 19.36
N LEU A 7 9.66 -5.20 19.03
CA LEU A 7 10.00 -4.86 17.65
C LEU A 7 10.97 -5.88 17.04
N SER A 8 11.99 -6.31 17.79
CA SER A 8 12.96 -7.32 17.32
C SER A 8 12.30 -8.69 17.11
N ARG A 9 11.34 -9.07 17.96
CA ARG A 9 10.54 -10.29 17.78
C ARG A 9 9.72 -10.24 16.48
N ILE A 10 9.06 -9.11 16.21
CA ILE A 10 8.24 -8.93 14.99
C ILE A 10 9.13 -8.96 13.73
N ILE A 11 10.28 -8.30 13.75
CA ILE A 11 11.26 -8.34 12.64
C ILE A 11 11.71 -9.79 12.37
N ASN A 12 12.04 -10.55 13.42
CA ASN A 12 12.45 -11.94 13.27
C ASN A 12 11.32 -12.82 12.72
N ALA A 13 10.06 -12.59 13.13
CA ALA A 13 8.91 -13.28 12.58
C ALA A 13 8.75 -13.00 11.07
N ALA A 14 8.88 -11.74 10.65
CA ALA A 14 8.81 -11.36 9.23
C ALA A 14 9.93 -12.02 8.40
N ARG A 15 11.16 -12.08 8.92
CA ARG A 15 12.29 -12.78 8.28
C ARG A 15 12.07 -14.29 8.18
N ALA A 16 11.54 -14.91 9.22
CA ALA A 16 11.22 -16.34 9.19
C ALA A 16 10.18 -16.69 8.11
N ILE A 17 9.23 -15.79 7.82
CA ILE A 17 8.28 -15.94 6.72
C ILE A 17 8.98 -15.85 5.37
N GLN A 18 9.91 -14.90 5.19
CA GLN A 18 10.72 -14.78 3.96
C GLN A 18 11.48 -16.07 3.67
N GLU A 19 12.20 -16.58 4.67
CA GLU A 19 12.97 -17.83 4.55
C GLU A 19 12.07 -19.04 4.28
N ALA A 20 10.88 -19.08 4.89
CA ALA A 20 9.92 -20.15 4.67
C ALA A 20 9.36 -20.12 3.25
N ALA A 21 9.13 -18.94 2.68
CA ALA A 21 8.61 -18.75 1.33
C ALA A 21 9.57 -19.24 0.24
N GLU A 22 10.88 -19.30 0.50
CA GLU A 22 11.88 -19.83 -0.45
C GLU A 22 11.78 -21.35 -0.64
N LYS A 23 11.17 -22.04 0.32
CA LYS A 23 11.16 -23.52 0.40
C LYS A 23 9.77 -24.10 0.14
N VAL A 24 8.94 -23.39 -0.62
CA VAL A 24 7.55 -23.80 -0.89
C VAL A 24 7.46 -24.82 -2.01
N GLU A 25 6.51 -25.74 -1.88
CA GLU A 25 6.24 -26.82 -2.84
C GLU A 25 4.97 -26.54 -3.68
N GLN A 26 4.16 -25.56 -3.27
CA GLN A 26 2.93 -25.16 -3.96
C GLN A 26 2.66 -23.66 -3.79
N ASN A 27 1.77 -23.11 -4.63
CA ASN A 27 1.35 -21.71 -4.58
C ASN A 27 2.53 -20.72 -4.66
N GLN A 28 3.55 -21.06 -5.45
CA GLN A 28 4.82 -20.33 -5.45
C GLN A 28 4.68 -18.85 -5.80
N GLU A 29 3.82 -18.48 -6.75
CA GLU A 29 3.53 -17.07 -7.06
C GLU A 29 2.95 -16.33 -5.83
N ASP A 30 1.87 -16.85 -5.23
CA ASP A 30 1.23 -16.19 -4.06
C ASP A 30 2.18 -16.13 -2.84
N CYS A 31 3.03 -17.14 -2.65
CA CYS A 31 4.01 -17.22 -1.57
C CYS A 31 5.26 -16.34 -1.85
N GLU A 32 5.62 -16.09 -3.12
CA GLU A 32 6.64 -15.11 -3.50
C GLU A 32 6.15 -13.66 -3.31
N ASP A 33 4.90 -13.36 -3.65
CA ASP A 33 4.28 -12.06 -3.34
C ASP A 33 4.34 -11.78 -1.83
N MET A 34 4.02 -12.80 -1.03
CA MET A 34 4.13 -12.74 0.44
C MET A 34 5.54 -12.40 0.88
N LYS A 35 6.55 -13.09 0.33
CA LYS A 35 7.97 -12.82 0.62
C LYS A 35 8.33 -11.36 0.34
N GLY A 36 7.92 -10.82 -0.81
CA GLY A 36 8.13 -9.41 -1.15
C GLY A 36 7.50 -8.46 -0.14
N HIS A 37 6.25 -8.70 0.25
CA HIS A 37 5.54 -7.85 1.21
C HIS A 37 6.15 -7.91 2.62
N VAL A 38 6.53 -9.09 3.11
CA VAL A 38 7.17 -9.20 4.45
C VAL A 38 8.61 -8.68 4.44
N ALA A 39 9.30 -8.66 3.29
CA ALA A 39 10.57 -7.95 3.14
C ALA A 39 10.38 -6.44 3.28
N LEU A 40 9.35 -5.86 2.66
CA LEU A 40 9.02 -4.45 2.84
C LEU A 40 8.66 -4.12 4.31
N VAL A 41 7.89 -4.97 4.98
CA VAL A 41 7.60 -4.85 6.43
C VAL A 41 8.91 -4.81 7.22
N THR A 42 9.83 -5.73 6.95
CA THR A 42 11.13 -5.81 7.63
C THR A 42 11.90 -4.50 7.46
N THR A 43 11.97 -3.97 6.24
CA THR A 43 12.60 -2.67 5.95
C THR A 43 11.98 -1.54 6.77
N GLN A 44 10.64 -1.45 6.86
CA GLN A 44 9.98 -0.40 7.64
C GLN A 44 10.26 -0.53 9.14
N LEU A 45 10.17 -1.74 9.68
CA LEU A 45 10.42 -2.00 11.09
C LEU A 45 11.89 -1.74 11.47
N GLU A 46 12.84 -1.99 10.57
CA GLU A 46 14.24 -1.62 10.75
C GLU A 46 14.47 -0.11 10.69
N ARG A 47 13.82 0.59 9.76
CA ARG A 47 13.84 2.07 9.73
C ARG A 47 13.33 2.66 11.04
N LEU A 48 12.22 2.11 11.57
CA LEU A 48 11.70 2.47 12.88
C LEU A 48 12.70 2.16 14.00
N LYS A 49 13.24 0.95 14.04
CA LYS A 49 14.21 0.51 15.08
C LYS A 49 15.43 1.44 15.16
N ASN A 50 15.86 1.97 14.02
CA ASN A 50 17.02 2.85 13.91
C ASN A 50 16.68 4.35 14.09
N ASN A 51 15.44 4.68 14.44
CA ASN A 51 14.97 6.05 14.64
C ASN A 51 14.37 6.23 16.05
N GLY A 52 15.17 6.82 16.97
CA GLY A 52 14.79 7.05 18.36
C GLY A 52 13.49 7.85 18.55
N PRO A 53 13.32 9.00 17.89
CA PRO A 53 12.06 9.76 17.93
C PRO A 53 10.82 8.92 17.54
N LEU A 54 10.89 8.16 16.43
CA LEU A 54 9.76 7.33 15.99
C LEU A 54 9.46 6.18 16.96
N MET A 55 10.49 5.62 17.60
CA MET A 55 10.33 4.62 18.65
C MET A 55 9.58 5.15 19.88
N MET A 56 9.71 6.45 20.17
CA MET A 56 9.02 7.09 21.29
C MET A 56 7.57 7.46 20.95
N ASP A 57 7.28 7.70 19.68
CA ASP A 57 5.96 8.10 19.19
C ASP A 57 4.87 7.08 19.58
N THR A 58 3.83 7.57 20.25
CA THR A 58 2.69 6.77 20.69
C THR A 58 1.76 6.37 19.55
N THR A 59 1.77 7.08 18.42
CA THR A 59 0.98 6.78 17.23
C THR A 59 1.53 5.59 16.44
N VAL A 60 2.84 5.35 16.51
CA VAL A 60 3.52 4.24 15.83
C VAL A 60 3.27 2.89 16.53
N SER A 61 3.14 2.90 17.86
CA SER A 61 3.01 1.68 18.66
C SER A 61 1.81 0.80 18.28
N PRO A 62 0.59 1.32 18.08
CA PRO A 62 -0.54 0.53 17.58
C PRO A 62 -0.30 -0.09 16.20
N ALA A 63 0.37 0.65 15.30
CA ALA A 63 0.66 0.16 13.95
C ALA A 63 1.64 -1.01 13.98
N VAL A 64 2.68 -0.94 14.82
CA VAL A 64 3.63 -2.04 15.03
C VAL A 64 2.94 -3.25 15.69
N ALA A 65 2.12 -3.02 16.72
CA ALA A 65 1.43 -4.09 17.43
C ALA A 65 0.47 -4.90 16.54
N ALA A 66 -0.06 -4.30 15.46
CA ALA A 66 -0.88 -5.02 14.50
C ALA A 66 -0.13 -6.17 13.82
N PHE A 67 1.20 -6.06 13.65
CA PHE A 67 2.01 -7.10 13.03
C PHE A 67 2.20 -8.33 13.93
N ASP A 68 2.19 -8.17 15.25
CA ASP A 68 2.31 -9.26 16.22
C ASP A 68 1.16 -10.28 16.09
N LYS A 69 0.00 -9.83 15.57
CA LYS A 69 -1.16 -10.69 15.29
C LYS A 69 -1.12 -11.33 13.90
N ILE A 70 -0.77 -10.57 12.86
CA ILE A 70 -0.93 -11.05 11.48
C ILE A 70 0.25 -11.89 10.98
N LEU A 71 1.48 -11.63 11.45
CA LEU A 71 2.66 -12.36 10.98
C LEU A 71 2.62 -13.85 11.38
N PRO A 72 2.19 -14.24 12.60
CA PRO A 72 2.00 -15.66 12.92
C PRO A 72 0.98 -16.34 12.01
N GLU A 73 -0.15 -15.70 11.73
CA GLU A 73 -1.15 -16.23 10.79
C GLU A 73 -0.57 -16.40 9.38
N ALA A 74 0.22 -15.43 8.91
CA ALA A 74 0.89 -15.50 7.62
C ALA A 74 1.94 -16.63 7.57
N GLN A 75 2.68 -16.83 8.66
CA GLN A 75 3.67 -17.90 8.76
C GLN A 75 3.01 -19.28 8.66
N GLU A 76 1.86 -19.49 9.30
CA GLU A 76 1.12 -20.76 9.16
C GLU A 76 0.65 -20.99 7.71
N LEU A 77 0.19 -19.96 7.01
CA LEU A 77 -0.17 -20.08 5.59
C LEU A 77 1.03 -20.45 4.72
N VAL A 78 2.21 -19.86 4.97
CA VAL A 78 3.43 -20.20 4.23
C VAL A 78 3.91 -21.61 4.56
N LYS A 79 3.76 -22.09 5.80
CA LYS A 79 4.01 -23.51 6.13
C LYS A 79 3.07 -24.44 5.37
N GLU A 80 1.80 -24.06 5.16
CA GLU A 80 0.91 -24.82 4.28
C GLU A 80 1.42 -24.87 2.82
N CYS A 81 2.11 -23.83 2.31
CA CYS A 81 2.79 -23.86 1.01
C CYS A 81 3.94 -24.89 0.95
N GLN A 82 4.56 -25.25 2.07
CA GLN A 82 5.70 -26.19 2.13
C GLN A 82 5.26 -27.67 2.13
N VAL A 83 4.00 -27.94 2.43
CA VAL A 83 3.50 -29.33 2.49
C VAL A 83 3.43 -29.92 1.08
N LYS A 84 4.27 -30.93 0.83
CA LYS A 84 4.21 -31.71 -0.40
C LYS A 84 2.90 -32.51 -0.45
N ARG A 85 2.09 -32.27 -1.48
CA ARG A 85 0.79 -32.93 -1.69
C ARG A 85 0.82 -33.75 -2.98
N ASN A 86 0.06 -34.84 -3.02
CA ASN A 86 -0.20 -35.55 -4.28
C ASN A 86 -1.00 -34.63 -5.23
N ILE A 87 -0.82 -34.80 -6.54
CA ILE A 87 -1.37 -33.96 -7.62
C ILE A 87 -2.88 -33.75 -7.47
N ILE A 88 -3.64 -34.79 -7.12
CA ILE A 88 -5.10 -34.70 -6.95
C ILE A 88 -5.47 -33.76 -5.79
N HIS A 89 -4.83 -33.91 -4.63
CA HIS A 89 -5.07 -33.02 -3.49
C HIS A 89 -4.60 -31.60 -3.77
N LEU A 90 -3.46 -31.45 -4.44
CA LEU A 90 -2.94 -30.15 -4.84
C LEU A 90 -3.96 -29.37 -5.67
N LEU A 91 -4.57 -30.01 -6.68
CA LEU A 91 -5.59 -29.37 -7.52
C LEU A 91 -6.85 -28.96 -6.74
N CYS A 92 -7.23 -29.70 -5.70
CA CYS A 92 -8.40 -29.38 -4.88
C CYS A 92 -8.12 -28.29 -3.82
N THR A 93 -6.93 -28.27 -3.22
CA THR A 93 -6.64 -27.38 -2.07
C THR A 93 -5.90 -26.10 -2.46
N ALA A 94 -5.14 -26.10 -3.56
CA ALA A 94 -4.30 -24.96 -3.96
C ALA A 94 -5.12 -23.68 -4.20
N GLY A 95 -6.34 -23.80 -4.74
CA GLY A 95 -7.22 -22.64 -4.95
C GLY A 95 -7.71 -22.01 -3.65
N THR A 96 -8.03 -22.83 -2.64
CA THR A 96 -8.45 -22.34 -1.31
C THR A 96 -7.27 -21.69 -0.58
N LEU A 97 -6.08 -22.31 -0.65
CA LEU A 97 -4.86 -21.77 -0.06
C LEU A 97 -4.46 -20.45 -0.74
N SER A 98 -4.49 -20.38 -2.08
CA SER A 98 -4.26 -19.15 -2.86
C SER A 98 -5.13 -18.00 -2.37
N LYS A 99 -6.43 -18.23 -2.18
CA LYS A 99 -7.36 -17.21 -1.66
C LYS A 99 -7.02 -16.77 -0.23
N LYS A 100 -6.52 -17.66 0.63
CA LYS A 100 -6.07 -17.29 1.97
C LYS A 100 -4.79 -16.45 1.91
N LEU A 101 -3.81 -16.87 1.10
CA LEU A 101 -2.54 -16.14 0.90
C LEU A 101 -2.79 -14.74 0.36
N ARG A 102 -3.61 -14.58 -0.68
CA ARG A 102 -3.94 -13.26 -1.25
C ARG A 102 -4.61 -12.34 -0.23
N ARG A 103 -5.54 -12.86 0.56
CA ARG A 103 -6.17 -12.07 1.65
C ARG A 103 -5.17 -11.67 2.72
N MET A 104 -4.21 -12.53 3.02
CA MET A 104 -3.14 -12.21 3.97
C MET A 104 -2.16 -11.18 3.40
N ASN A 105 -1.78 -11.29 2.12
CA ASN A 105 -0.97 -10.29 1.42
C ASN A 105 -1.62 -8.91 1.50
N LYS A 106 -2.91 -8.82 1.15
CA LYS A 106 -3.68 -7.58 1.30
C LYS A 106 -3.59 -7.03 2.74
N ARG A 107 -3.90 -7.85 3.75
CA ARG A 107 -3.84 -7.43 5.17
C ARG A 107 -2.46 -6.93 5.58
N ILE A 108 -1.39 -7.59 5.13
CA ILE A 108 -0.01 -7.16 5.44
C ILE A 108 0.29 -5.81 4.80
N MET A 109 -0.05 -5.63 3.52
CA MET A 109 0.20 -4.38 2.81
C MET A 109 -0.60 -3.21 3.39
N ASP A 110 -1.88 -3.41 3.70
CA ASP A 110 -2.72 -2.38 4.33
C ASP A 110 -2.11 -1.94 5.67
N ARG A 111 -1.61 -2.89 6.49
CA ARG A 111 -0.91 -2.59 7.75
C ARG A 111 0.43 -1.91 7.55
N THR A 112 1.16 -2.26 6.48
CA THR A 112 2.40 -1.60 6.10
C THR A 112 2.16 -0.14 5.72
N MET A 113 1.12 0.16 4.94
CA MET A 113 0.76 1.54 4.59
C MET A 113 0.34 2.34 5.84
N ILE A 114 -0.41 1.72 6.76
CA ILE A 114 -0.75 2.36 8.05
C ILE A 114 0.50 2.65 8.88
N LEU A 115 1.46 1.72 8.94
CA LEU A 115 2.74 1.93 9.62
C LEU A 115 3.52 3.10 9.00
N MET A 116 3.60 3.15 7.67
CA MET A 116 4.24 4.27 6.94
C MET A 116 3.63 5.61 7.29
N CYS A 117 2.29 5.70 7.29
CA CYS A 117 1.58 6.89 7.71
C CYS A 117 1.85 7.26 9.18
N ALA A 118 1.81 6.29 10.09
CA ALA A 118 2.12 6.53 11.50
C ALA A 118 3.56 7.03 11.71
N MET A 119 4.54 6.50 10.96
CA MET A 119 5.94 6.95 11.03
C MET A 119 6.15 8.40 10.58
N ILE A 120 5.15 9.03 9.96
CA ILE A 120 5.21 10.42 9.52
C ILE A 120 4.37 11.30 10.47
N GLY A 121 3.85 10.73 11.55
CA GLY A 121 3.00 11.41 12.54
C GLY A 121 1.55 11.54 12.11
N ARG A 122 1.08 10.70 11.18
CA ARG A 122 -0.17 10.92 10.44
C ARG A 122 -1.13 9.73 10.55
N LEU A 123 -1.88 9.67 11.65
CA LEU A 123 -2.83 8.57 11.89
C LEU A 123 -4.08 8.64 10.99
N GLU A 124 -4.37 9.81 10.41
CA GLU A 124 -5.56 10.10 9.60
C GLU A 124 -5.52 9.52 8.17
N CYS A 125 -4.52 8.71 7.81
CA CYS A 125 -4.51 8.02 6.51
C CYS A 125 -5.56 6.90 6.39
N GLN A 126 -6.30 6.60 7.46
CA GLN A 126 -7.43 5.68 7.35
C GLN A 126 -8.53 6.34 6.53
N ARG A 127 -8.96 5.66 5.47
CA ARG A 127 -9.99 6.13 4.55
C ARG A 127 -11.16 6.78 5.32
N PRO A 128 -11.60 8.00 4.97
CA PRO A 128 -12.81 8.56 5.58
C PRO A 128 -13.98 7.62 5.31
N THR A 129 -14.58 7.11 6.38
CA THR A 129 -15.79 6.30 6.30
C THR A 129 -16.98 7.27 6.25
N GLN A 130 -17.38 7.57 5.01
CA GLN A 130 -18.69 8.11 4.59
C GLN A 130 -19.10 9.55 4.98
N GLU A 131 -19.74 10.18 3.97
CA GLU A 131 -20.58 11.40 3.96
C GLU A 131 -19.96 12.81 3.89
N GLN A 132 -20.09 13.36 2.66
CA GLN A 132 -20.11 14.77 2.23
C GLN A 132 -19.20 15.78 2.93
N VAL A 133 -18.22 16.29 2.18
CA VAL A 133 -17.85 17.70 2.26
C VAL A 133 -18.01 18.26 0.84
N GLY A 134 -18.99 19.15 0.69
CA GLY A 134 -19.15 19.92 -0.53
C GLY A 134 -17.86 20.70 -0.82
N HIS A 135 -17.48 20.77 -2.09
CA HIS A 135 -16.44 21.68 -2.53
C HIS A 135 -16.90 23.13 -2.31
N GLU A 136 -16.54 23.72 -1.19
CA GLU A 136 -16.36 25.16 -1.11
C GLU A 136 -14.95 25.50 -1.57
N GLN A 137 -14.89 26.15 -2.72
CA GLN A 137 -13.68 26.70 -3.29
C GLN A 137 -13.19 27.86 -2.39
N PRO A 138 -11.95 27.86 -1.89
CA PRO A 138 -11.43 28.98 -1.12
C PRO A 138 -11.31 30.24 -2.01
N PRO A 139 -11.54 31.44 -1.45
CA PRO A 139 -11.45 32.68 -2.20
C PRO A 139 -9.99 32.94 -2.60
N ALA A 140 -9.82 33.52 -3.79
CA ALA A 140 -8.52 33.89 -4.34
C ALA A 140 -7.79 34.88 -3.41
N ALA A 141 -6.57 34.52 -3.00
CA ALA A 141 -5.63 35.39 -2.31
C ALA A 141 -4.32 35.47 -3.12
N PRO A 142 -3.56 36.58 -2.98
CA PRO A 142 -2.83 37.19 -4.07
C PRO A 142 -1.43 36.61 -4.30
N ASP A 143 -0.93 36.91 -5.50
CA ASP A 143 0.36 36.53 -6.09
C ASP A 143 1.52 36.38 -5.08
N GLY A 144 1.98 35.14 -4.93
CA GLY A 144 3.14 34.79 -4.12
C GLY A 144 3.86 33.55 -4.66
N ASP A 145 5.08 33.78 -5.15
CA ASP A 145 6.20 32.84 -5.37
C ASP A 145 5.93 31.55 -6.20
N MET A 146 6.23 31.62 -7.50
CA MET A 146 6.04 30.57 -8.51
C MET A 146 6.78 29.23 -8.24
N SER A 147 7.70 29.15 -7.27
CA SER A 147 8.47 27.92 -7.02
C SER A 147 7.76 26.90 -6.11
N ASN A 148 6.75 27.29 -5.34
CA ASN A 148 6.06 26.41 -4.38
C ASN A 148 4.73 25.82 -4.88
N GLN A 149 4.24 26.26 -6.05
CA GLN A 149 2.95 25.81 -6.60
C GLN A 149 3.00 24.45 -7.29
N GLN A 150 4.15 24.03 -7.81
CA GLN A 150 4.27 22.80 -8.60
C GLN A 150 3.99 21.51 -7.79
N PRO A 151 4.57 21.29 -6.60
CA PRO A 151 4.31 20.07 -5.82
C PRO A 151 2.86 19.97 -5.33
N ILE A 152 2.27 21.10 -4.93
CA ILE A 152 0.87 21.21 -4.50
C ILE A 152 -0.08 20.88 -5.66
N SER A 153 0.20 21.42 -6.85
CA SER A 153 -0.55 21.09 -8.06
C SER A 153 -0.52 19.60 -8.39
N ILE A 154 0.62 18.93 -8.17
CA ILE A 154 0.75 17.48 -8.40
C ILE A 154 -0.06 16.69 -7.36
N VAL A 155 -0.05 17.09 -6.08
CA VAL A 155 -0.90 16.45 -5.05
C VAL A 155 -2.38 16.56 -5.42
N ASN A 156 -2.84 17.75 -5.84
CA ASN A 156 -4.22 17.96 -6.28
C ASN A 156 -4.61 17.10 -7.49
N GLU A 157 -3.69 16.91 -8.43
CA GLU A 157 -3.88 15.98 -9.56
C GLU A 157 -4.05 14.54 -9.07
N ILE A 158 -3.21 14.07 -8.14
CA ILE A 158 -3.31 12.72 -7.56
C ILE A 158 -4.64 12.52 -6.86
N VAL A 159 -5.08 13.49 -6.03
CA VAL A 159 -6.39 13.45 -5.36
C VAL A 159 -7.52 13.36 -6.39
N GLY A 160 -7.47 14.20 -7.43
CA GLY A 160 -8.46 14.15 -8.51
C GLY A 160 -8.49 12.82 -9.25
N VAL A 161 -7.36 12.15 -9.45
CA VAL A 161 -7.32 10.80 -10.05
C VAL A 161 -7.87 9.76 -9.08
N ALA A 162 -7.56 9.86 -7.77
CA ALA A 162 -8.06 8.97 -6.73
C ALA A 162 -9.60 9.01 -6.64
N ASP A 163 -10.20 10.20 -6.70
CA ASP A 163 -11.66 10.35 -6.71
C ASP A 163 -12.30 9.71 -7.95
N ARG A 164 -11.66 9.83 -9.12
CA ARG A 164 -12.13 9.13 -10.33
C ARG A 164 -12.04 7.62 -10.18
N ILE A 165 -10.92 7.10 -9.66
CA ILE A 165 -10.77 5.67 -9.35
C ILE A 165 -11.91 5.20 -8.44
N LYS A 166 -12.19 5.96 -7.38
CA LYS A 166 -13.26 5.64 -6.42
C LYS A 166 -14.62 5.54 -7.06
N GLU A 167 -15.00 6.53 -7.87
CA GLU A 167 -16.30 6.51 -8.55
C GLU A 167 -16.39 5.39 -9.60
N THR A 168 -15.32 5.15 -10.36
CA THR A 168 -15.30 4.04 -11.33
C THR A 168 -15.32 2.67 -10.64
N ALA A 169 -14.57 2.49 -9.55
CA ALA A 169 -14.49 1.24 -8.79
C ALA A 169 -15.85 0.77 -8.24
N LYS A 170 -16.76 1.70 -7.91
CA LYS A 170 -18.14 1.37 -7.51
C LYS A 170 -18.96 0.73 -8.63
N MET A 171 -18.64 1.06 -9.88
CA MET A 171 -19.41 0.69 -11.07
C MET A 171 -18.84 -0.52 -11.82
N VAL A 172 -17.72 -1.09 -11.34
CA VAL A 172 -17.05 -2.20 -12.02
C VAL A 172 -17.86 -3.49 -11.99
N ARG A 173 -17.71 -4.30 -13.05
CA ARG A 173 -18.39 -5.59 -13.20
C ARG A 173 -17.45 -6.78 -13.13
N ARG A 174 -16.16 -6.57 -13.43
CA ARG A 174 -15.11 -7.60 -13.41
C ARG A 174 -14.05 -7.29 -12.37
N ASN A 175 -13.38 -8.34 -11.87
CA ASN A 175 -12.28 -8.22 -10.89
C ASN A 175 -12.62 -7.28 -9.72
N LYS A 176 -13.89 -7.32 -9.26
CA LYS A 176 -14.44 -6.35 -8.30
C LYS A 176 -13.56 -6.21 -7.06
N ASP A 177 -13.13 -7.33 -6.48
CA ASP A 177 -12.29 -7.33 -5.27
C ASP A 177 -10.96 -6.58 -5.49
N LYS A 178 -10.28 -6.79 -6.63
CA LYS A 178 -9.02 -6.11 -6.97
C LYS A 178 -9.23 -4.64 -7.30
N CYS A 179 -10.28 -4.32 -8.04
CA CYS A 179 -10.61 -2.94 -8.41
C CYS A 179 -11.06 -2.12 -7.17
N LEU A 180 -11.74 -2.74 -6.20
CA LEU A 180 -12.02 -2.12 -4.89
C LEU A 180 -10.77 -1.97 -4.02
N GLU A 181 -9.83 -2.91 -4.10
CA GLU A 181 -8.54 -2.80 -3.39
C GLU A 181 -7.70 -1.64 -3.93
N ILE A 182 -7.69 -1.41 -5.25
CA ILE A 182 -7.02 -0.24 -5.84
C ILE A 182 -7.64 1.05 -5.31
N ASP A 183 -8.96 1.13 -5.28
CA ASP A 183 -9.68 2.28 -4.72
C ASP A 183 -9.35 2.51 -3.23
N GLU A 184 -9.26 1.44 -2.43
CA GLU A 184 -8.83 1.54 -1.04
C GLU A 184 -7.41 2.07 -0.88
N ARG A 185 -6.43 1.52 -1.62
CA ARG A 185 -5.03 1.98 -1.56
C ARG A 185 -4.84 3.37 -2.13
N ALA A 186 -5.55 3.69 -3.22
CA ALA A 186 -5.55 5.03 -3.80
C ALA A 186 -6.08 6.06 -2.80
N GLY A 187 -7.13 5.70 -2.05
CA GLY A 187 -7.66 6.53 -0.96
C GLY A 187 -6.65 6.77 0.16
N ILE A 188 -5.93 5.74 0.60
CA ILE A 188 -4.89 5.87 1.65
C ILE A 188 -3.76 6.78 1.18
N VAL A 189 -3.25 6.56 -0.03
CA VAL A 189 -2.17 7.38 -0.60
C VAL A 189 -2.65 8.83 -0.84
N SER A 190 -3.87 9.04 -1.32
CA SER A 190 -4.44 10.39 -1.48
C SER A 190 -4.54 11.10 -0.13
N ALA A 191 -5.10 10.46 0.90
CA ALA A 191 -5.20 11.05 2.24
C ALA A 191 -3.82 11.36 2.84
N PHE A 192 -2.85 10.47 2.60
CA PHE A 192 -1.46 10.66 3.00
C PHE A 192 -0.82 11.89 2.33
N LEU A 193 -1.05 12.07 1.02
CA LEU A 193 -0.46 13.17 0.26
C LEU A 193 -1.09 14.53 0.57
N THR A 194 -2.42 14.60 0.69
CA THR A 194 -3.12 15.83 1.13
C THR A 194 -2.60 16.31 2.47
N GLN A 195 -2.30 15.36 3.35
CA GLN A 195 -1.72 15.67 4.62
C GLN A 195 -0.30 16.29 4.48
N LEU A 196 0.55 15.75 3.60
CA LEU A 196 1.90 16.29 3.32
C LEU A 196 1.91 17.72 2.77
N GLU A 197 0.84 18.17 2.14
CA GLU A 197 0.72 19.50 1.53
C GLU A 197 1.07 20.65 2.50
N ASN A 198 0.68 20.52 3.76
CA ASN A 198 0.89 21.55 4.79
C ASN A 198 2.24 21.44 5.53
N THR A 199 3.20 20.67 5.02
CA THR A 199 4.52 20.48 5.67
C THR A 199 5.68 20.93 4.80
N ASP A 200 6.78 21.32 5.44
CA ASP A 200 8.01 21.72 4.73
C ASP A 200 8.60 20.60 3.85
N VAL A 201 8.21 19.35 4.10
CA VAL A 201 8.58 18.19 3.26
C VAL A 201 8.11 18.40 1.81
N ILE A 202 6.98 19.08 1.56
CA ILE A 202 6.43 19.31 0.22
C ILE A 202 7.38 20.11 -0.70
N LYS A 203 8.32 20.85 -0.10
CA LYS A 203 9.33 21.65 -0.80
C LYS A 203 10.56 20.82 -1.21
N ASP A 204 10.69 19.58 -0.72
CA ASP A 204 11.80 18.70 -1.08
C ASP A 204 11.73 18.34 -2.59
N PRO A 205 12.76 18.68 -3.39
CA PRO A 205 12.79 18.33 -4.81
C PRO A 205 12.72 16.82 -5.09
N ALA A 206 13.29 16.00 -4.21
CA ALA A 206 13.21 14.54 -4.29
C ALA A 206 11.78 14.04 -4.05
N LEU A 207 11.02 14.71 -3.17
CA LEU A 207 9.60 14.41 -3.00
C LEU A 207 8.82 14.74 -4.28
N SER A 208 9.03 15.92 -4.86
CA SER A 208 8.38 16.30 -6.13
C SER A 208 8.61 15.27 -7.25
N ALA A 209 9.83 14.75 -7.38
CA ALA A 209 10.13 13.69 -8.34
C ALA A 209 9.39 12.36 -8.04
N LYS A 210 9.19 12.01 -6.76
CA LYS A 210 8.40 10.84 -6.36
C LYS A 210 6.90 11.07 -6.61
N LEU A 211 6.37 12.26 -6.34
CA LEU A 211 4.97 12.60 -6.60
C LEU A 211 4.61 12.47 -8.08
N LYS A 212 5.49 12.88 -9.00
CA LYS A 212 5.29 12.68 -10.45
C LYS A 212 5.18 11.20 -10.83
N LYS A 213 5.92 10.32 -10.16
CA LYS A 213 5.80 8.87 -10.37
C LYS A 213 4.44 8.36 -9.89
N ILE A 214 3.98 8.83 -8.73
CA ILE A 214 2.66 8.47 -8.20
C ILE A 214 1.53 8.88 -9.15
N VAL A 215 1.57 10.09 -9.71
CA VAL A 215 0.57 10.51 -10.73
C VAL A 215 0.49 9.48 -11.85
N ASN A 216 1.62 9.05 -12.40
CA ASN A 216 1.64 8.06 -13.48
C ASN A 216 1.07 6.71 -13.03
N THR A 217 1.44 6.24 -11.83
CA THR A 217 0.89 5.01 -11.23
C THR A 217 -0.62 5.10 -11.06
N PHE A 218 -1.14 6.24 -10.60
CA PHE A 218 -2.57 6.50 -10.39
C PHE A 218 -3.33 6.59 -11.71
N GLN A 219 -2.77 7.25 -12.71
CA GLN A 219 -3.38 7.34 -14.02
C GLN A 219 -3.47 5.94 -14.66
N HIS A 220 -2.42 5.13 -14.54
CA HIS A 220 -2.46 3.74 -15.00
C HIS A 220 -3.48 2.91 -14.20
N ALA A 221 -3.57 3.11 -12.88
CA ALA A 221 -4.57 2.46 -12.05
C ALA A 221 -6.00 2.80 -12.51
N TYR A 222 -6.26 4.07 -12.82
CA TYR A 222 -7.53 4.53 -13.35
C TYR A 222 -7.87 3.84 -14.68
N GLU A 223 -6.93 3.72 -15.61
CA GLU A 223 -7.11 2.99 -16.87
C GLU A 223 -7.44 1.50 -16.66
N LEU A 224 -6.80 0.84 -15.70
CA LEU A 224 -7.12 -0.55 -15.40
C LEU A 224 -8.51 -0.70 -14.76
N VAL A 225 -8.89 0.25 -13.90
CA VAL A 225 -10.20 0.26 -13.24
C VAL A 225 -11.33 0.55 -14.23
N THR A 226 -11.14 1.42 -15.22
CA THR A 226 -12.11 1.58 -16.32
C THR A 226 -12.18 0.31 -17.17
N GLY A 227 -11.07 -0.40 -17.36
CA GLY A 227 -11.04 -1.74 -17.95
C GLY A 227 -11.84 -2.80 -17.17
N CYS A 228 -12.08 -2.62 -15.86
CA CYS A 228 -12.98 -3.45 -15.06
C CYS A 228 -14.49 -3.17 -15.33
N GLN A 229 -14.83 -2.06 -15.99
CA GLN A 229 -16.21 -1.59 -16.22
C GLN A 229 -16.78 -2.01 -17.59
N GLU A 230 -16.01 -1.91 -18.68
CA GLU A 230 -16.52 -2.04 -20.06
C GLU A 230 -16.50 -3.46 -20.64
N TRP A 231 -17.43 -3.76 -21.57
CA TRP A 231 -17.44 -4.97 -22.40
C TRP A 231 -17.13 -4.68 -23.89
N LYS A 232 -16.98 -3.42 -24.30
CA LYS A 232 -17.01 -3.11 -25.74
C LYS A 232 -15.63 -3.16 -26.40
N ASN A 233 -15.43 -4.24 -27.16
CA ASN A 233 -14.65 -4.33 -28.41
C ASN A 233 -13.45 -3.40 -28.57
N LEU A 234 -12.42 -3.57 -27.74
CA LEU A 234 -11.06 -3.62 -28.26
C LEU A 234 -10.38 -4.89 -27.71
N PHE A 235 -9.86 -5.66 -28.65
CA PHE A 235 -9.14 -6.92 -28.56
C PHE A 235 -8.41 -7.22 -27.23
N MET A 236 -8.64 -8.46 -26.74
CA MET A 236 -7.68 -9.28 -26.01
C MET A 236 -6.98 -8.69 -24.77
N ILE A 237 -7.72 -8.31 -23.72
CA ILE A 237 -7.16 -8.48 -22.38
C ILE A 237 -7.80 -9.73 -21.78
N TRP A 238 -7.05 -10.84 -21.81
CA TRP A 238 -7.46 -12.05 -21.10
C TRP A 238 -7.78 -11.68 -19.65
N PRO A 239 -8.86 -12.21 -19.03
CA PRO A 239 -9.22 -11.90 -17.66
C PRO A 239 -8.04 -12.04 -16.67
N GLY A 240 -7.14 -12.99 -16.92
CA GLY A 240 -5.90 -13.17 -16.16
C GLY A 240 -4.90 -12.03 -16.32
N GLN A 241 -4.74 -11.45 -17.51
CA GLN A 241 -3.80 -10.35 -17.77
C GLN A 241 -4.24 -9.06 -17.05
N LEU A 242 -5.53 -8.70 -17.13
CA LEU A 242 -6.04 -7.55 -16.37
C LEU A 242 -5.80 -7.72 -14.88
N SER A 243 -6.09 -8.90 -14.35
CA SER A 243 -5.87 -9.21 -12.94
C SER A 243 -4.39 -9.13 -12.52
N LYS A 244 -3.45 -9.46 -13.42
CA LYS A 244 -2.01 -9.32 -13.19
C LYS A 244 -1.58 -7.85 -13.17
N GLU A 245 -2.02 -7.05 -14.14
CA GLU A 245 -1.70 -5.62 -14.17
C GLU A 245 -2.30 -4.89 -12.96
N LEU A 246 -3.53 -5.23 -12.56
CA LEU A 246 -4.13 -4.70 -11.32
C LEU A 246 -3.27 -5.02 -10.09
N HIS A 247 -2.67 -6.22 -10.03
CA HIS A 247 -1.80 -6.60 -8.92
C HIS A 247 -0.49 -5.80 -8.91
N LYS A 248 0.16 -5.64 -10.08
CA LYS A 248 1.38 -4.83 -10.18
C LYS A 248 1.15 -3.38 -9.75
N VAL A 249 0.02 -2.79 -10.13
CA VAL A 249 -0.34 -1.42 -9.72
C VAL A 249 -0.52 -1.31 -8.21
N LEU A 250 -1.16 -2.30 -7.59
CA LEU A 250 -1.30 -2.37 -6.14
C LEU A 250 0.06 -2.34 -5.44
N ASP A 251 1.04 -3.08 -5.96
CA ASP A 251 2.40 -3.13 -5.41
C ASP A 251 3.14 -1.81 -5.65
N GLN A 252 3.02 -1.24 -6.85
CA GLN A 252 3.66 0.01 -7.22
C GLN A 252 3.19 1.17 -6.32
N MET A 253 1.89 1.26 -6.00
CA MET A 253 1.39 2.28 -5.08
C MET A 253 2.06 2.22 -3.70
N VAL A 254 2.33 1.01 -3.19
CA VAL A 254 2.97 0.84 -1.88
C VAL A 254 4.46 1.14 -1.94
N LEU A 255 5.15 0.76 -3.03
CA LEU A 255 6.56 1.11 -3.24
C LEU A 255 6.76 2.62 -3.45
N ASP A 256 5.83 3.28 -4.13
CA ASP A 256 5.88 4.73 -4.29
C ASP A 256 5.68 5.43 -2.93
N LEU A 257 4.73 4.94 -2.12
CA LEU A 257 4.50 5.41 -0.75
C LEU A 257 5.73 5.19 0.15
N ASP A 258 6.41 4.06 0.01
CA ASP A 258 7.66 3.77 0.73
C ASP A 258 8.72 4.84 0.47
N GLY A 259 8.90 5.21 -0.81
CA GLY A 259 9.86 6.22 -1.21
C GLY A 259 9.55 7.60 -0.64
N ILE A 260 8.27 7.97 -0.53
CA ILE A 260 7.88 9.22 0.13
C ILE A 260 8.13 9.14 1.63
N THR A 261 7.77 8.02 2.24
CA THR A 261 7.96 7.80 3.67
C THR A 261 9.41 7.93 4.08
N GLU A 262 10.32 7.35 3.29
CA GLU A 262 11.75 7.48 3.51
C GLU A 262 12.22 8.95 3.50
N ILE A 263 11.70 9.77 2.59
CA ILE A 263 12.02 11.20 2.50
C ILE A 263 11.44 11.94 3.72
N SER A 264 10.16 11.73 4.02
CA SER A 264 9.47 12.37 5.14
C SER A 264 10.13 12.10 6.50
N ILE A 265 10.62 10.87 6.73
CA ILE A 265 11.33 10.51 7.98
C ILE A 265 12.66 11.28 8.14
N ARG A 266 13.29 11.78 7.07
CA ARG A 266 14.51 12.61 7.22
C ARG A 266 14.22 13.94 7.90
N TYR A 267 13.01 14.46 7.72
CA TYR A 267 12.56 15.72 8.31
C TYR A 267 12.10 15.55 9.77
N THR A 268 11.87 14.33 10.24
CA THR A 268 11.59 14.05 11.67
C THR A 268 12.87 13.89 12.52
N LYS A 269 14.05 14.03 11.91
CA LYS A 269 15.36 14.02 12.60
C LYS A 269 15.79 15.37 13.17
N GLY A 270 14.93 16.40 13.13
CA GLY A 270 15.18 17.74 13.65
C GLY A 270 14.82 17.87 15.13
#